data_AF-A0A0D6JJ84-F1
#
_entry.id   AF-A0A0D6JJ84-F1
#
_cell.length_a   1.000
_cell.length_b   1.000
_cell.length_c   1.000
_cell.angle_alpha   90.00
_cell.angle_beta   90.00
_cell.angle_gamma   90.00
#
_symmetry.space_group_name_H-M   'P 1'
#
loop_
_entity.id
_entity.type
_entity.pdbx_description
1 polymer ?
#
loop_
_entity_poly.entity_id
_entity_poly.type
_entity_poly.pdbx_seq_one_letter_code
_entity_poly.pdbx_strand_id
1 'polypeptide(L)'
;MLLPIEVANVFSPDECKKIISTTDEKAYADARLIDGARQDNTRRARITWLDDTDKDEWVFRRLLDTVSEANRHHFKFGLEEFSERMQVAYYGAETEAFFDWHIDIGDGQFARHRKLTIVTQLSEDDSYTGGDLETNADGNVRRASRACGTAMLLPSFVLHRVTPVTHNARYSLTLWAHGPEFH
;
A
#
# COMPACT_ATOMS: atom_id res chain seq x y z
N MET A 1 17.81 -11.88 7.72
CA MET A 1 16.68 -12.41 6.92
C MET A 1 15.87 -11.20 6.46
N LEU A 2 15.49 -11.12 5.19
CA LEU A 2 14.78 -9.98 4.60
C LEU A 2 13.27 -10.06 4.95
N LEU A 3 12.98 -10.05 6.25
CA LEU A 3 11.60 -10.10 6.74
C LEU A 3 10.93 -8.73 6.62
N PRO A 4 9.61 -8.68 6.36
CA PRO A 4 8.81 -7.48 6.51
C PRO A 4 8.95 -6.86 7.90
N ILE A 5 8.86 -5.54 7.97
CA ILE A 5 8.91 -4.79 9.23
C ILE A 5 7.76 -3.81 9.33
N GLU A 6 7.35 -3.54 10.57
CA GLU A 6 6.35 -2.51 10.87
C GLU A 6 7.05 -1.21 11.26
N VAL A 7 6.54 -0.10 10.74
CA VAL A 7 6.89 1.25 11.16
C VAL A 7 5.62 1.91 11.68
N ALA A 8 5.54 2.07 12.99
CA ALA A 8 4.39 2.68 13.65
C ALA A 8 4.37 4.20 13.47
N ASN A 9 3.17 4.79 13.51
CA ASN A 9 2.95 6.24 13.53
C ASN A 9 3.60 6.98 12.34
N VAL A 10 3.62 6.36 11.14
CA VAL A 10 4.05 7.07 9.91
C VAL A 10 3.10 8.22 9.63
N PHE A 11 1.80 8.02 9.85
CA PHE A 11 0.81 9.09 9.81
C PHE A 11 0.03 9.15 11.12
N SER A 12 -0.41 10.33 11.50
CA SER A 12 -1.41 10.48 12.55
C SER A 12 -2.82 10.12 12.03
N PRO A 13 -3.77 9.78 12.91
CA PRO A 13 -5.17 9.53 12.51
C PRO A 13 -5.79 10.66 11.69
N ASP A 14 -5.50 11.92 12.03
CA ASP A 14 -6.02 13.08 11.29
C ASP A 14 -5.41 13.22 9.90
N GLU A 15 -4.13 12.86 9.76
CA GLU A 15 -3.48 12.81 8.46
C GLU A 15 -4.00 11.65 7.60
N CYS A 16 -4.28 10.49 8.20
CA CYS A 16 -4.94 9.39 7.50
C CYS A 16 -6.33 9.80 6.99
N LYS A 17 -7.14 10.47 7.81
CA LYS A 17 -8.43 11.05 7.39
C LYS A 17 -8.27 12.04 6.24
N LYS A 18 -7.26 12.92 6.31
CA LYS A 18 -6.94 13.89 5.24
C LYS A 18 -6.54 13.20 3.93
N ILE A 19 -5.77 12.12 3.99
CA ILE A 19 -5.39 11.31 2.82
C ILE A 19 -6.65 10.67 2.21
N ILE A 20 -7.51 10.07 3.04
CA ILE A 20 -8.77 9.47 2.59
C ILE A 20 -9.68 10.52 1.94
N SER A 21 -9.89 11.68 2.58
CA SER A 21 -10.77 12.72 2.04
C SER A 21 -10.27 13.26 0.69
N THR A 22 -8.95 13.45 0.57
CA THR A 22 -8.32 13.87 -0.69
C THR A 22 -8.54 12.85 -1.81
N THR A 23 -8.53 11.57 -1.44
CA THR A 23 -8.78 10.44 -2.34
C THR A 23 -10.24 10.42 -2.80
N ASP A 24 -11.19 10.57 -1.88
CA ASP A 24 -12.62 10.57 -2.22
C ASP A 24 -13.00 11.77 -3.11
N GLU A 25 -12.40 12.94 -2.87
CA GLU A 25 -12.55 14.12 -3.75
C GLU A 25 -12.04 13.85 -5.17
N LYS A 26 -10.84 13.27 -5.31
CA LYS A 26 -10.27 12.88 -6.61
C LYS A 26 -11.14 11.81 -7.28
N ALA A 27 -11.54 10.78 -6.55
CA ALA A 27 -12.41 9.72 -7.06
C ALA A 27 -13.76 10.26 -7.53
N TYR A 28 -14.35 11.24 -6.83
CA TYR A 28 -15.59 11.88 -7.28
C TYR A 28 -15.39 12.74 -8.54
N ALA A 29 -14.24 13.41 -8.67
CA ALA A 29 -13.89 14.13 -9.89
C ALA A 29 -13.66 13.18 -11.08
N ASP A 30 -12.97 12.06 -10.85
CA ASP A 30 -12.64 11.04 -11.86
C ASP A 30 -13.83 10.13 -12.19
N ALA A 31 -14.78 9.90 -11.26
CA ALA A 31 -16.00 9.15 -11.53
C ALA A 31 -16.94 9.87 -12.51
N ARG A 32 -16.74 11.18 -12.72
CA ARG A 32 -17.34 11.91 -13.86
C ARG A 32 -16.69 11.55 -15.20
N LEU A 33 -15.63 10.74 -15.18
CA LEU A 33 -14.75 10.33 -16.27
C LEU A 33 -14.41 8.81 -16.17
N ILE A 34 -15.42 7.93 -16.06
CA ILE A 34 -15.36 6.46 -16.33
C ILE A 34 -14.39 5.59 -15.48
N ASP A 35 -14.99 4.91 -14.49
CA ASP A 35 -14.77 3.57 -13.92
C ASP A 35 -13.35 2.93 -13.91
N GLY A 36 -12.61 3.11 -12.81
CA GLY A 36 -11.29 2.52 -12.53
C GLY A 36 -11.30 1.23 -11.69
N ALA A 37 -12.41 0.50 -11.64
CA ALA A 37 -12.48 -0.76 -10.89
C ALA A 37 -11.72 -1.87 -11.63
N ARG A 38 -10.57 -2.30 -11.09
CA ARG A 38 -9.89 -3.52 -11.57
C ARG A 38 -10.58 -4.73 -10.93
N GLN A 39 -11.47 -5.36 -11.68
CA GLN A 39 -12.12 -6.61 -11.28
C GLN A 39 -11.54 -7.76 -12.09
N ASP A 40 -10.63 -8.51 -11.46
CA ASP A 40 -10.25 -9.84 -11.92
C ASP A 40 -10.35 -10.81 -10.73
N ASN A 41 -10.17 -12.12 -10.97
CA ASN A 41 -10.30 -13.12 -9.92
C ASN A 41 -9.24 -12.99 -8.80
N THR A 42 -8.22 -12.13 -8.96
CA THR A 42 -7.14 -11.94 -7.99
C THR A 42 -7.29 -10.68 -7.16
N ARG A 43 -8.02 -9.66 -7.64
CA ARG A 43 -8.23 -8.39 -6.94
C ARG A 43 -9.63 -7.86 -7.14
N ARG A 44 -10.24 -7.43 -6.02
CA ARG A 44 -11.44 -6.57 -5.99
C ARG A 44 -11.14 -5.38 -5.08
N ALA A 45 -10.83 -4.22 -5.67
CA ALA A 45 -10.59 -2.97 -4.97
C ALA A 45 -10.82 -1.77 -5.91
N ARG A 46 -11.15 -0.60 -5.35
CA ARG A 46 -11.15 0.67 -6.10
C ARG A 46 -9.83 1.39 -5.85
N ILE A 47 -9.23 1.91 -6.91
CA ILE A 47 -7.89 2.49 -6.87
C ILE A 47 -7.93 3.95 -7.28
N THR A 48 -7.26 4.78 -6.48
CA THR A 48 -7.04 6.19 -6.74
C THR A 48 -5.57 6.50 -6.54
N TRP A 49 -5.06 7.46 -7.29
CA TRP A 49 -3.64 7.81 -7.29
C TRP A 49 -3.43 9.20 -6.68
N LEU A 50 -2.49 9.27 -5.75
CA LEU A 50 -1.97 10.54 -5.24
C LEU A 50 -0.65 10.83 -5.96
N ASP A 51 -0.48 12.09 -6.33
CA ASP A 51 0.69 12.54 -7.09
C ASP A 51 1.81 12.88 -6.10
N ASP A 52 3.05 12.91 -6.57
CA ASP A 52 4.23 13.28 -5.79
C ASP A 52 4.46 14.80 -5.72
N THR A 53 3.54 15.60 -6.26
CA THR A 53 3.60 17.06 -6.32
C THR A 53 2.41 17.73 -5.61
N ASP A 54 2.47 19.06 -5.53
CA ASP A 54 1.36 19.92 -5.08
C ASP A 54 0.83 19.58 -3.69
N LYS A 55 -0.47 19.29 -3.58
CA LYS A 55 -1.16 19.05 -2.30
C LYS A 55 -0.83 17.70 -1.67
N ASP A 56 -0.28 16.77 -2.44
CA ASP A 56 0.01 15.39 -2.03
C ASP A 56 1.50 15.17 -1.70
N GLU A 57 2.37 16.14 -2.04
CA GLU A 57 3.82 16.07 -1.87
C GLU A 57 4.24 15.73 -0.42
N TRP A 58 3.51 16.22 0.58
CA TRP A 58 3.81 15.92 1.99
C TRP A 58 3.65 14.43 2.33
N VAL A 59 2.71 13.74 1.68
CA VAL A 59 2.50 12.29 1.84
C VAL A 59 3.69 11.55 1.22
N PHE A 60 4.07 11.95 0.01
CA PHE A 60 5.19 11.36 -0.72
C PHE A 60 6.50 11.51 0.07
N ARG A 61 6.84 12.74 0.51
CA ARG A 61 8.06 12.98 1.29
C ARG A 61 8.11 12.12 2.55
N ARG A 62 6.97 11.93 3.22
CA ARG A 62 6.94 11.09 4.43
C ARG A 62 7.16 9.61 4.17
N LEU A 63 6.55 9.07 3.11
CA LEU A 63 6.81 7.69 2.70
C LEU A 63 8.26 7.52 2.25
N LEU A 64 8.81 8.49 1.51
CA LEU A 64 10.19 8.50 1.06
C LEU A 64 11.17 8.45 2.25
N ASP A 65 10.97 9.32 3.25
CA ASP A 65 11.80 9.35 4.46
C ASP A 65 11.71 8.03 5.23
N THR A 66 10.49 7.49 5.35
CA THR A 66 10.23 6.22 6.05
C THR A 66 10.93 5.05 5.37
N VAL A 67 10.77 4.92 4.05
CA VAL A 67 11.41 3.85 3.26
C VAL A 67 12.93 3.99 3.29
N SER A 68 13.44 5.22 3.16
CA SER A 68 14.89 5.48 3.16
C SER A 68 15.53 5.08 4.48
N GLU A 69 14.91 5.42 5.61
CA GLU A 69 15.40 5.05 6.94
C GLU A 69 15.35 3.54 7.16
N ALA A 70 14.21 2.92 6.90
CA ALA A 70 14.06 1.46 7.01
C ALA A 70 15.07 0.71 6.12
N ASN A 71 15.29 1.19 4.90
CA ASN A 71 16.25 0.58 3.99
C ASN A 71 17.68 0.69 4.51
N ARG A 72 18.10 1.86 5.05
CA ARG A 72 19.44 2.03 5.63
C ARG A 72 19.73 1.04 6.76
N HIS A 73 18.76 0.81 7.63
CA HIS A 73 18.96 0.04 8.85
C HIS A 73 18.69 -1.45 8.69
N HIS A 74 17.77 -1.84 7.79
CA HIS A 74 17.27 -3.22 7.73
C HIS A 74 17.53 -3.91 6.39
N PHE A 75 17.04 -3.36 5.28
CA PHE A 75 17.03 -4.06 3.99
C PHE A 75 18.32 -3.89 3.17
N LYS A 76 18.90 -2.69 3.19
CA LYS A 76 20.15 -2.31 2.50
C LYS A 76 20.13 -2.59 0.99
N PHE A 77 18.98 -2.43 0.35
CA PHE A 77 18.88 -2.50 -1.10
C PHE A 77 19.41 -1.21 -1.74
N GLY A 78 19.97 -1.33 -2.94
CA GLY A 78 20.23 -0.18 -3.80
C GLY A 78 18.90 0.37 -4.31
N LEU A 79 18.44 1.46 -3.71
CA LEU A 79 17.26 2.20 -4.17
C LEU A 79 17.74 3.39 -5.01
N GLU A 80 17.13 3.59 -6.16
CA GLU A 80 17.52 4.62 -7.13
C GLU A 80 16.44 5.68 -7.28
N GLU A 81 15.16 5.28 -7.21
CA GLU A 81 14.04 6.18 -7.51
C GLU A 81 12.70 5.67 -6.95
N PHE A 82 11.68 6.50 -7.11
CA PHE A 82 10.27 6.19 -6.86
C PHE A 82 9.48 6.54 -8.13
N SER A 83 9.47 5.65 -9.12
CA SER A 83 8.94 5.95 -10.46
C SER A 83 7.41 5.82 -10.57
N GLU A 84 6.73 5.51 -9.48
CA GLU A 84 5.29 5.22 -9.47
C GLU A 84 4.56 6.14 -8.49
N ARG A 85 3.36 6.57 -8.90
CA ARG A 85 2.45 7.34 -8.05
C ARG A 85 2.02 6.53 -6.83
N MET A 86 1.67 7.25 -5.77
CA MET A 86 1.15 6.63 -4.56
C MET A 86 -0.26 6.08 -4.82
N GLN A 87 -0.47 4.81 -4.51
CA GLN A 87 -1.74 4.13 -4.74
C GLN A 87 -2.57 4.10 -3.46
N VAL A 88 -3.73 4.74 -3.44
CA VAL A 88 -4.74 4.52 -2.40
C VAL A 88 -5.73 3.47 -2.87
N ALA A 89 -5.90 2.42 -2.06
CA ALA A 89 -6.81 1.32 -2.34
C ALA A 89 -7.97 1.31 -1.33
N TYR A 90 -9.19 1.30 -1.86
CA TYR A 90 -10.44 1.11 -1.13
C TYR A 90 -10.92 -0.34 -1.29
N TYR A 91 -11.19 -0.99 -0.17
CA TYR A 91 -11.76 -2.33 -0.07
C TYR A 91 -13.10 -2.26 0.66
N GLY A 92 -14.20 -2.36 -0.09
CA GLY A 92 -15.55 -2.30 0.45
C GLY A 92 -16.19 -3.67 0.68
N ALA A 93 -16.89 -3.82 1.80
CA ALA A 93 -17.64 -5.02 2.16
C ALA A 93 -18.76 -5.36 1.16
N GLU A 94 -19.30 -4.38 0.44
CA GLU A 94 -20.36 -4.57 -0.55
C GLU A 94 -19.95 -5.50 -1.71
N THR A 95 -18.65 -5.69 -1.91
CA THR A 95 -18.10 -6.63 -2.89
C THR A 95 -17.23 -7.71 -2.25
N GLU A 96 -17.19 -7.82 -0.93
CA GLU A 96 -16.17 -8.63 -0.23
C GLU A 96 -14.77 -8.38 -0.80
N ALA A 97 -14.42 -7.11 -0.95
CA ALA A 97 -13.21 -6.65 -1.62
C ALA A 97 -11.95 -7.28 -0.99
N PHE A 98 -11.01 -7.69 -1.84
CA PHE A 98 -9.80 -8.43 -1.45
C PHE A 98 -8.67 -8.21 -2.45
N PHE A 99 -7.47 -8.68 -2.11
CA PHE A 99 -6.39 -8.90 -3.06
C PHE A 99 -5.68 -10.20 -2.66
N ASP A 100 -5.82 -11.26 -3.45
CA ASP A 100 -5.27 -12.56 -3.10
C ASP A 100 -3.74 -12.57 -3.15
N TRP A 101 -3.13 -13.67 -2.74
CA TRP A 101 -1.68 -13.84 -2.68
C TRP A 101 -0.98 -13.41 -3.97
N HIS A 102 -0.11 -12.41 -3.86
CA HIS A 102 0.69 -11.87 -4.95
C HIS A 102 2.04 -11.37 -4.45
N ILE A 103 2.91 -11.04 -5.39
CA ILE A 103 4.12 -10.28 -5.18
C ILE A 103 4.02 -9.00 -6.03
N ASP A 104 4.72 -7.95 -5.60
CA ASP A 104 4.65 -6.67 -6.27
C ASP A 104 5.71 -6.50 -7.37
N ILE A 105 6.78 -7.30 -7.34
CA ILE A 105 7.70 -7.41 -8.48
C ILE A 105 7.11 -8.28 -9.59
N GLY A 106 7.35 -7.94 -10.85
CA GLY A 106 6.90 -8.71 -12.01
C GLY A 106 7.41 -8.13 -13.32
N ASP A 107 7.01 -8.67 -14.47
CA ASP A 107 7.59 -8.33 -15.78
C ASP A 107 7.23 -6.94 -16.34
N GLY A 108 6.42 -6.16 -15.62
CA GLY A 108 6.05 -4.79 -16.02
C GLY A 108 7.24 -3.83 -15.98
N GLN A 109 7.20 -2.79 -16.83
CA GLN A 109 8.28 -1.79 -16.97
C GLN A 109 8.80 -1.27 -15.62
N PHE A 110 7.91 -0.85 -14.74
CA PHE A 110 8.26 -0.41 -13.38
C PHE A 110 8.32 -1.58 -12.39
N ALA A 111 7.39 -2.53 -12.52
CA ALA A 111 7.25 -3.64 -11.58
C ALA A 111 8.55 -4.44 -11.43
N ARG A 112 9.29 -4.67 -12.52
CA ARG A 112 10.54 -5.45 -12.51
C ARG A 112 11.67 -4.81 -11.70
N HIS A 113 11.57 -3.51 -11.44
CA HIS A 113 12.56 -2.73 -10.69
C HIS A 113 12.16 -2.50 -9.23
N ARG A 114 10.95 -2.92 -8.80
CA ARG A 114 10.48 -2.71 -7.42
C ARG A 114 11.34 -3.51 -6.44
N LYS A 115 11.93 -2.80 -5.47
CA LYS A 115 12.74 -3.35 -4.39
C LYS A 115 11.97 -3.46 -3.08
N LEU A 116 11.34 -2.36 -2.68
CA LEU A 116 10.55 -2.27 -1.47
C LEU A 116 9.15 -1.80 -1.79
N THR A 117 8.20 -2.36 -1.05
CA THR A 117 6.81 -1.93 -0.99
C THR A 117 6.55 -1.45 0.42
N ILE A 118 5.97 -0.25 0.54
CA ILE A 118 5.41 0.25 1.79
C ILE A 118 3.89 0.26 1.66
N VAL A 119 3.18 -0.38 2.60
CA VAL A 119 1.71 -0.37 2.68
C VAL A 119 1.31 0.21 4.03
N THR A 120 0.70 1.39 4.02
CA THR A 120 0.22 2.09 5.22
C THR A 120 -1.27 1.84 5.41
N GLN A 121 -1.66 1.45 6.62
CA GLN A 121 -3.04 1.35 7.05
C GLN A 121 -3.63 2.75 7.25
N LEU A 122 -4.72 3.09 6.55
CA LEU A 122 -5.36 4.41 6.69
C LEU A 122 -6.65 4.37 7.51
N SER A 123 -7.39 3.26 7.48
CA SER A 123 -8.61 3.10 8.30
C SER A 123 -8.27 2.74 9.75
N GLU A 124 -9.08 3.24 10.69
CA GLU A 124 -9.06 2.82 12.09
C GLU A 124 -9.35 1.32 12.22
N ASP A 125 -8.74 0.65 13.19
CA ASP A 125 -8.78 -0.81 13.34
C ASP A 125 -10.18 -1.36 13.65
N ASP A 126 -10.98 -0.64 14.44
CA ASP A 126 -12.33 -1.00 14.84
C ASP A 126 -13.41 -0.59 13.82
N SER A 127 -13.03 0.12 12.76
CA SER A 127 -13.97 0.65 11.77
C SER A 127 -14.41 -0.35 10.71
N TYR A 128 -13.76 -1.52 10.59
CA TYR A 128 -14.08 -2.57 9.61
C TYR A 128 -13.78 -3.99 10.14
N THR A 129 -14.31 -5.01 9.45
CA THR A 129 -14.03 -6.44 9.73
C THR A 129 -13.45 -7.12 8.51
N GLY A 130 -12.49 -8.04 8.71
CA GLY A 130 -11.71 -8.65 7.63
C GLY A 130 -10.64 -7.67 7.11
N GLY A 131 -10.24 -7.77 5.84
CA GLY A 131 -9.30 -6.82 5.25
C GLY A 131 -7.87 -6.90 5.80
N ASP A 132 -7.49 -7.99 6.44
CA ASP A 132 -6.15 -8.15 7.03
C ASP A 132 -5.09 -8.14 5.92
N LEU A 133 -4.08 -7.30 6.06
CA LEU A 133 -2.85 -7.42 5.27
C LEU A 133 -2.02 -8.55 5.85
N GLU A 134 -1.83 -9.60 5.08
CA GLU A 134 -1.05 -10.77 5.45
C GLU A 134 0.21 -10.87 4.59
N THR A 135 1.33 -11.23 5.21
CA THR A 135 2.62 -11.44 4.55
C THR A 135 3.12 -12.87 4.79
N ASN A 136 3.83 -13.43 3.83
CA ASN A 136 4.45 -14.75 3.92
C ASN A 136 5.85 -14.70 3.30
N ALA A 137 6.84 -14.37 4.11
CA ALA A 137 8.24 -14.23 3.68
C ALA A 137 9.09 -15.49 3.91
N ASP A 138 8.65 -16.40 4.77
CA ASP A 138 9.43 -17.54 5.26
C ASP A 138 8.60 -18.82 5.46
N GLY A 139 7.46 -18.92 4.77
CA GLY A 139 6.50 -20.02 4.92
C GLY A 139 5.48 -19.81 6.04
N ASN A 140 5.64 -18.78 6.87
CA ASN A 140 4.69 -18.46 7.95
C ASN A 140 3.90 -17.19 7.61
N VAL A 141 2.57 -17.34 7.59
CA VAL A 141 1.64 -16.22 7.40
C VAL A 141 1.61 -15.34 8.65
N ARG A 142 1.87 -14.04 8.48
CA ARG A 142 1.81 -13.03 9.53
C ARG A 142 0.90 -11.90 9.13
N ARG A 143 0.08 -11.44 10.08
CA ARG A 143 -0.77 -10.25 9.90
C ARG A 143 0.02 -9.00 10.25
N ALA A 144 -0.13 -7.98 9.42
CA ALA A 144 0.32 -6.64 9.73
C ALA A 144 -0.58 -5.99 10.79
N SER A 145 -0.02 -5.04 11.54
CA SER A 145 -0.76 -4.16 12.43
C SER A 145 -1.91 -3.46 11.70
N ARG A 146 -3.06 -3.39 12.36
CA ARG A 146 -4.24 -2.64 11.90
C ARG A 146 -4.28 -1.21 12.47
N ALA A 147 -3.31 -0.82 13.28
CA ALA A 147 -3.26 0.52 13.85
C ALA A 147 -3.16 1.57 12.74
N CYS A 148 -4.08 2.54 12.74
CA CYS A 148 -4.11 3.63 11.77
C CYS A 148 -2.76 4.35 11.70
N GLY A 149 -2.28 4.62 10.49
CA GLY A 149 -1.00 5.28 10.24
C GLY A 149 0.23 4.40 10.40
N THR A 150 0.09 3.13 10.76
CA THR A 150 1.19 2.16 10.77
C THR A 150 1.43 1.61 9.36
N ALA A 151 2.70 1.49 8.98
CA ALA A 151 3.11 0.96 7.69
C ALA A 151 3.81 -0.40 7.82
N MET A 152 3.47 -1.31 6.91
CA MET A 152 4.20 -2.54 6.66
C MET A 152 5.17 -2.30 5.50
N LEU A 153 6.47 -2.46 5.73
CA LEU A 153 7.48 -2.42 4.68
C LEU A 153 7.97 -3.82 4.40
N LEU A 154 7.96 -4.22 3.13
CA LEU A 154 8.38 -5.53 2.68
C LEU A 154 9.24 -5.44 1.41
N PRO A 155 10.19 -6.37 1.20
CA PRO A 155 10.76 -6.60 -0.12
C PRO A 155 9.64 -6.92 -1.11
N SER A 156 9.66 -6.32 -2.30
CA SER A 156 8.55 -6.44 -3.27
C SER A 156 8.35 -7.86 -3.82
N PHE A 157 9.28 -8.78 -3.57
CA PHE A 157 9.15 -10.21 -3.86
C PHE A 157 8.49 -11.02 -2.74
N VAL A 158 8.16 -10.42 -1.59
CA VAL A 158 7.48 -11.12 -0.50
C VAL A 158 6.01 -11.33 -0.87
N LEU A 159 5.56 -12.58 -0.74
CA LEU A 159 4.17 -12.94 -0.98
C LEU A 159 3.27 -12.29 0.06
N HIS A 160 2.23 -11.58 -0.37
CA HIS A 160 1.30 -10.91 0.52
C HIS A 160 -0.11 -10.86 -0.07
N ARG A 161 -1.10 -10.61 0.79
CA ARG A 161 -2.51 -10.52 0.41
C ARG A 161 -3.29 -9.58 1.32
N VAL A 162 -4.48 -9.18 0.88
CA VAL A 162 -5.52 -8.56 1.71
C VAL A 162 -6.71 -9.52 1.77
N THR A 163 -7.05 -9.99 2.97
CA THR A 163 -8.21 -10.88 3.16
C THR A 163 -9.52 -10.15 2.84
N PRO A 164 -10.61 -10.85 2.49
CA PRO A 164 -11.89 -10.19 2.19
C PRO A 164 -12.37 -9.27 3.32
N VAL A 165 -12.81 -8.06 2.98
CA VAL A 165 -13.51 -7.16 3.90
C VAL A 165 -14.98 -7.60 3.99
N THR A 166 -15.49 -7.84 5.20
CA THR A 166 -16.85 -8.35 5.42
C THR A 166 -17.76 -7.36 6.13
N HIS A 167 -17.22 -6.26 6.67
CA HIS A 167 -17.99 -5.17 7.26
C HIS A 167 -17.32 -3.82 6.99
N ASN A 168 -18.11 -2.83 6.59
CA ASN A 168 -17.69 -1.47 6.26
C ASN A 168 -16.58 -1.44 5.18
N ALA A 169 -15.55 -0.62 5.32
CA ALA A 169 -14.50 -0.45 4.31
C ALA A 169 -13.11 -0.22 4.91
N ARG A 170 -12.09 -0.69 4.16
CA ARG A 170 -10.67 -0.50 4.47
C ARG A 170 -9.99 0.35 3.40
N TYR A 171 -9.24 1.34 3.84
CA TYR A 171 -8.32 2.12 3.00
C TYR A 171 -6.86 1.81 3.35
N SER A 172 -6.02 1.69 2.32
CA SER A 172 -4.57 1.63 2.48
C SER A 172 -3.84 2.46 1.43
N LEU A 173 -2.65 2.94 1.78
CA LEU A 173 -1.76 3.72 0.91
C LEU A 173 -0.50 2.91 0.60
N THR A 174 -0.18 2.75 -0.68
CA THR A 174 0.98 2.01 -1.15
C THR A 174 1.92 2.90 -1.96
N LEU A 175 3.23 2.73 -1.75
CA LEU A 175 4.28 3.28 -2.60
C LEU A 175 5.34 2.19 -2.82
N TRP A 176 5.99 2.24 -3.98
CA TRP A 176 7.07 1.33 -4.34
C TRP A 176 8.37 2.11 -4.55
N ALA A 177 9.47 1.59 -4.01
CA ALA A 177 10.81 2.08 -4.28
C ALA A 177 11.50 1.16 -5.28
N HIS A 178 12.22 1.74 -6.23
CA HIS A 178 12.82 1.04 -7.36
C HIS A 178 14.34 1.05 -7.28
N GLY A 179 14.98 0.13 -8.00
CA GLY A 179 16.43 0.07 -8.16
C GLY A 179 16.84 -0.98 -9.20
N PRO A 180 18.13 -1.38 -9.22
CA PRO A 180 18.64 -2.36 -10.17
C PRO A 180 17.88 -3.68 -10.12
N GLU A 181 17.99 -4.55 -11.12
CA GLU A 181 17.36 -5.88 -11.03
C GLU A 181 17.91 -6.71 -9.84
N PHE A 182 17.17 -7.71 -9.39
CA PHE A 182 17.72 -8.68 -8.44
C PHE A 182 18.65 -9.63 -9.21
N HIS A 183 19.87 -9.83 -8.70
CA HIS A 183 20.89 -10.73 -9.26
C HIS A 183 21.25 -11.82 -8.24
#